data_AF-A0A955IKU3-F1
#
_entry.id   AF-A0A955IKU3-F1
#
_cell.length_a   1.000
_cell.length_b   1.000
_cell.length_c   1.000
_cell.angle_alpha   90.00
_cell.angle_beta   90.00
_cell.angle_gamma   90.00
#
_symmetry.space_group_name_H-M   'P 1'
#
loop_
_entity.id
_entity.type
_entity.pdbx_description
1 polymer ?
#
loop_
_entity_poly.entity_id
_entity_poly.type
_entity_poly.pdbx_seq_one_letter_code
_entity_poly.pdbx_strand_id
1 'polypeptide(L)'
;MARRQFVILSRQSSPNGELRPIGTRKEILRDLFDYNTGPDRPDADDFLYGPGILIELPPGTDPVSQLLLTFTEEEIAWPVLMRLARAMTWKILDPTTGRELTP
;
A
#
# COMPACT_ATOMS: atom_id res chain seq x y z
N MET A 1 1.25 21.67 4.69
CA MET A 1 2.22 20.99 3.80
C MET A 1 1.48 19.88 3.07
N ALA A 2 1.80 19.60 1.81
CA ALA A 2 1.21 18.47 1.09
C ALA A 2 1.70 17.17 1.73
N ARG A 3 0.79 16.23 2.03
CA ARG A 3 1.17 14.92 2.56
C ARG A 3 1.86 14.12 1.45
N ARG A 4 2.96 13.44 1.77
CA ARG A 4 3.68 12.61 0.80
C ARG A 4 2.87 11.35 0.51
N GLN A 5 2.64 11.08 -0.78
CA GLN A 5 1.83 9.96 -1.23
C GLN A 5 2.61 9.05 -2.17
N PHE A 6 2.24 7.78 -2.18
CA PHE A 6 2.83 6.75 -3.02
C PHE A 6 1.73 5.84 -3.57
N VAL A 7 1.88 5.44 -4.83
CA VAL A 7 1.04 4.41 -5.43
C VAL A 7 1.75 3.08 -5.28
N ILE A 8 1.06 2.11 -4.68
CA ILE A 8 1.56 0.75 -4.47
C ILE A 8 0.93 -0.15 -5.53
N LEU A 9 1.77 -0.92 -6.20
CA LEU A 9 1.40 -1.83 -7.28
C LEU A 9 2.00 -3.22 -7.03
N SER A 10 1.43 -4.22 -7.67
CA SER A 10 2.07 -5.54 -7.77
C SER A 10 3.40 -5.42 -8.52
N ARG A 11 4.44 -6.11 -8.05
CA ARG A 11 5.75 -6.18 -8.74
C ARG A 11 5.71 -7.10 -9.96
N GLN A 12 4.70 -7.96 -10.07
CA GLN A 12 4.52 -8.80 -11.24
C GLN A 12 3.71 -8.04 -12.30
N SER A 13 4.33 -7.71 -13.43
CA SER A 13 3.59 -7.23 -14.60
C SER A 13 2.89 -8.39 -15.29
N SER A 14 1.66 -8.20 -15.77
CA SER A 14 1.07 -9.12 -16.75
C SER A 14 1.88 -9.06 -18.06
N PRO A 15 2.03 -10.18 -18.80
CA PRO A 15 2.62 -10.17 -20.14
C PRO A 15 1.96 -9.17 -21.12
N ASN A 16 0.70 -8.82 -20.86
CA ASN A 16 -0.10 -7.93 -21.70
C ASN A 16 -0.05 -6.45 -21.24
N GLY A 17 0.80 -6.11 -20.26
CA GLY A 17 0.89 -4.75 -19.71
C GLY A 17 -0.20 -4.40 -18.68
N GLU A 18 -1.09 -5.34 -18.37
CA GLU A 18 -2.08 -5.18 -17.29
C GLU A 18 -1.43 -5.28 -15.91
N LEU A 19 -1.93 -4.49 -14.96
CA LEU A 19 -1.54 -4.59 -13.56
C LEU A 19 -2.10 -5.89 -12.99
N ARG A 20 -1.22 -6.80 -12.56
CA ARG A 20 -1.69 -7.94 -11.77
C ARG A 20 -2.23 -7.45 -10.43
N PRO A 21 -3.25 -8.13 -9.88
CA PRO A 21 -3.67 -7.87 -8.53
C PRO A 21 -2.52 -8.02 -7.52
N ILE A 22 -2.54 -7.19 -6.49
CA ILE A 22 -1.71 -7.32 -5.29
C ILE A 22 -2.20 -8.53 -4.49
N GLY A 23 -3.52 -8.68 -4.37
CA GLY A 23 -4.17 -9.78 -3.67
C GLY A 23 -5.64 -9.49 -3.44
N THR A 24 -6.34 -10.45 -2.81
CA THR A 24 -7.69 -10.19 -2.31
C THR A 24 -7.64 -9.23 -1.12
N ARG A 25 -8.74 -8.52 -0.83
CA ARG A 25 -8.82 -7.64 0.34
C ARG A 25 -8.48 -8.38 1.64
N LYS A 26 -8.99 -9.61 1.78
CA LYS A 26 -8.75 -10.47 2.94
C LYS A 26 -7.26 -10.81 3.11
N GLU A 27 -6.56 -11.13 2.02
CA GLU A 27 -5.13 -11.41 2.06
C GLU A 27 -4.33 -10.16 2.43
N ILE A 28 -4.64 -9.02 1.82
CA ILE A 28 -3.98 -7.74 2.14
C ILE A 28 -4.15 -7.38 3.62
N LEU A 29 -5.36 -7.49 4.16
CA LEU A 29 -5.65 -7.25 5.57
C LEU A 29 -4.86 -8.19 6.49
N ARG A 30 -4.86 -9.49 6.19
CA ARG A 30 -4.11 -10.48 6.96
C ARG A 30 -2.62 -10.18 6.97
N ASP A 31 -2.06 -9.89 5.79
CA ASP A 31 -0.62 -9.69 5.65
C ASP A 31 -0.18 -8.37 6.31
N LEU A 32 -1.00 -7.32 6.25
CA LEU A 32 -0.72 -6.04 6.91
C LEU A 32 -0.91 -6.05 8.43
N PHE A 33 -1.75 -6.96 8.94
CA PHE A 33 -1.98 -7.12 10.38
C PHE A 33 -0.68 -7.38 11.15
N ASP A 34 0.21 -8.22 10.60
CA ASP A 34 1.52 -8.55 11.19
C ASP A 34 2.49 -7.34 11.27
N TYR A 35 2.12 -6.22 10.64
CA TYR A 35 2.87 -4.97 10.61
C TYR A 35 2.13 -3.84 11.32
N ASN A 36 1.19 -4.18 12.23
CA ASN A 36 0.35 -3.23 12.97
C ASN A 36 -0.40 -2.27 12.05
N THR A 37 -0.81 -2.74 10.86
CA THR A 37 -1.54 -1.94 9.88
C THR A 37 -2.88 -2.60 9.61
N GLY A 38 -3.97 -1.90 9.85
CA GLY A 38 -5.31 -2.45 9.74
C GLY A 38 -6.41 -1.39 9.85
N PRO A 39 -7.68 -1.78 9.66
CA PRO A 39 -8.77 -0.84 9.69
C PRO A 39 -9.10 -0.39 11.12
N ASP A 40 -9.66 0.81 11.26
CA ASP A 40 -10.16 1.31 12.55
C ASP A 40 -11.36 0.49 13.04
N ARG A 41 -12.17 -0.04 12.10
CA ARG A 41 -13.34 -0.88 12.39
C ARG A 41 -13.40 -2.10 11.47
N PRO A 42 -13.94 -3.24 11.92
CA PRO A 42 -13.99 -4.46 11.12
C PRO A 42 -14.72 -4.33 9.77
N ASP A 43 -15.66 -3.39 9.66
CA ASP A 43 -16.50 -3.12 8.49
C ASP A 43 -16.00 -1.96 7.61
N ALA A 44 -14.89 -1.32 7.99
CA ALA A 44 -14.33 -0.15 7.30
C ALA A 44 -12.91 -0.44 6.77
N ASP A 45 -12.78 -1.41 5.86
CA ASP A 45 -11.50 -1.89 5.32
C ASP A 45 -10.95 -1.08 4.13
N ASP A 46 -11.63 0.01 3.74
CA ASP A 46 -11.15 0.96 2.73
C ASP A 46 -9.95 1.77 3.22
N PHE A 47 -9.83 1.97 4.54
CA PHE A 47 -8.76 2.77 5.16
C PHE A 47 -8.03 1.93 6.21
N LEU A 48 -6.74 1.69 6.01
CA LEU A 48 -5.88 0.94 6.90
C LEU A 48 -4.84 1.86 7.53
N TYR A 49 -4.82 1.91 8.84
CA TYR A 49 -3.96 2.77 9.63
C TYR A 49 -2.79 1.95 10.16
N GLY A 50 -1.58 2.47 9.96
CA GLY A 50 -0.36 1.90 10.50
C GLY A 50 0.54 2.98 11.10
N PRO A 51 1.72 2.62 11.61
CA PRO A 51 2.64 3.58 12.22
C PRO A 51 3.13 4.62 11.20
N GLY A 52 2.65 5.86 11.31
CA GLY A 52 2.98 6.97 10.41
C GLY A 52 2.47 6.83 8.97
N ILE A 53 1.62 5.84 8.69
CA ILE A 53 1.06 5.61 7.36
C ILE A 53 -0.45 5.43 7.38
N LEU A 54 -1.09 5.80 6.28
CA LEU A 54 -2.45 5.45 5.91
C LEU A 54 -2.39 4.73 4.56
N ILE A 55 -3.04 3.59 4.44
CA ILE A 55 -3.21 2.86 3.19
C ILE A 55 -4.69 2.89 2.83
N GLU A 56 -5.00 3.30 1.60
CA GLU A 56 -6.34 3.34 1.05
C GLU A 56 -6.50 2.23 0.01
N LEU A 57 -7.52 1.39 0.20
CA LEU A 57 -7.96 0.38 -0.75
C LEU A 57 -9.07 0.98 -1.62
N PRO A 58 -9.08 0.72 -2.95
CA PRO A 58 -10.21 1.13 -3.79
C PRO A 58 -11.52 0.51 -3.28
N PRO A 59 -12.60 1.31 -3.09
CA PRO A 59 -13.83 0.83 -2.50
C PRO A 59 -14.52 -0.20 -3.40
N GLY A 60 -15.06 -1.25 -2.79
CA GLY A 60 -15.78 -2.32 -3.49
C GLY A 60 -14.97 -3.13 -4.51
N THR A 61 -13.64 -2.97 -4.53
CA THR A 61 -12.75 -3.66 -5.48
C THR A 61 -12.07 -4.85 -4.80
N ASP A 62 -12.26 -6.04 -5.36
CA ASP A 62 -11.62 -7.29 -4.95
C ASP A 62 -11.51 -8.23 -6.17
N PRO A 63 -10.31 -8.67 -6.60
CA PRO A 63 -9.00 -8.43 -5.99
C PRO A 63 -8.47 -7.02 -6.26
N VAL A 64 -7.65 -6.52 -5.33
CA VAL A 64 -7.11 -5.15 -5.37
C VAL A 64 -5.86 -5.12 -6.24
N SER A 65 -5.80 -4.20 -7.21
CA SER A 65 -4.67 -4.02 -8.13
C SER A 65 -3.71 -2.89 -7.77
N GLN A 66 -4.20 -1.91 -6.99
CA GLN A 66 -3.44 -0.74 -6.57
C GLN A 66 -3.87 -0.28 -5.18
N LEU A 67 -2.95 0.30 -4.43
CA LEU A 67 -3.22 0.96 -3.15
C LEU A 67 -2.64 2.38 -3.18
N LEU A 68 -3.23 3.28 -2.42
CA LEU A 68 -2.65 4.60 -2.15
C LEU A 68 -2.08 4.60 -0.73
N LEU A 69 -0.80 4.90 -0.58
CA LEU A 69 -0.14 5.04 0.72
C LEU A 69 0.18 6.51 0.97
N THR A 70 -0.27 7.04 2.10
CA THR A 70 -0.04 8.41 2.53
C THR A 70 0.79 8.42 3.81
N PHE A 71 1.85 9.24 3.87
CA PHE A 71 2.58 9.50 5.10
C PHE A 71 1.76 10.42 6.01
N THR A 72 1.47 9.94 7.22
CA THR A 72 0.83 10.71 8.29
C THR A 72 1.87 11.27 9.28
N GLU A 73 3.00 10.58 9.44
CA GLU A 73 4.13 11.01 10.28
C GLU A 73 5.47 10.63 9.63
N GLU A 74 6.16 11.60 9.03
CA GLU A 74 7.29 11.35 8.13
C GLU A 74 8.50 10.69 8.81
N GLU A 75 8.73 10.99 10.09
CA GLU A 75 9.87 10.49 10.87
C GLU A 75 9.85 8.95 11.03
N ILE A 76 8.66 8.35 11.04
CA ILE A 76 8.48 6.90 11.21
C ILE A 76 7.97 6.19 9.96
N ALA A 77 7.31 6.91 9.04
CA ALA A 77 6.67 6.32 7.86
C ALA A 77 7.66 5.66 6.89
N TRP A 78 8.85 6.24 6.72
CA TRP A 78 9.82 5.73 5.75
C TRP A 78 10.37 4.34 6.10
N PRO A 79 10.85 4.08 7.33
CA PRO A 79 11.19 2.72 7.76
C PRO A 79 10.05 1.70 7.58
N VAL A 80 8.81 2.10 7.87
CA VAL A 80 7.62 1.25 7.72
C VAL A 80 7.36 0.91 6.26
N LEU A 81 7.33 1.90 5.37
CA LEU A 81 7.16 1.71 3.94
C LEU A 81 8.23 0.74 3.37
N MET A 82 9.50 0.96 3.71
CA MET A 82 10.59 0.11 3.23
C MET A 82 10.49 -1.34 3.76
N ARG A 83 10.03 -1.52 5.00
CA ARG A 83 9.78 -2.86 5.57
C ARG A 83 8.64 -3.57 4.84
N LEU A 84 7.51 -2.89 4.64
CA LEU A 84 6.36 -3.44 3.91
C LEU A 84 6.72 -3.79 2.47
N ALA A 85 7.42 -2.90 1.77
CA ALA A 85 7.77 -3.12 0.37
C ALA A 85 8.69 -4.32 0.14
N ARG A 86 9.61 -4.59 1.08
CA ARG A 86 10.42 -5.82 1.05
C ARG A 86 9.60 -7.06 1.35
N ALA A 87 8.79 -7.03 2.41
CA ALA A 87 8.00 -8.19 2.83
C ALA A 87 6.95 -8.61 1.82
N MET A 88 6.21 -7.64 1.28
CA MET A 88 5.08 -7.88 0.37
C MET A 88 5.50 -7.86 -1.10
N THR A 89 6.80 -7.69 -1.36
CA THR A 89 7.36 -7.56 -2.71
C THR A 89 6.72 -6.47 -3.55
N TRP A 90 6.31 -5.35 -2.94
CA TRP A 90 5.59 -4.29 -3.63
C TRP A 90 6.48 -3.49 -4.58
N LYS A 91 5.85 -2.96 -5.64
CA LYS A 91 6.37 -1.86 -6.45
C LYS A 91 5.78 -0.56 -5.92
N ILE A 92 6.65 0.42 -5.64
CA ILE A 92 6.24 1.73 -5.08
C ILE A 92 6.54 2.81 -6.11
N LEU A 93 5.53 3.62 -6.45
CA LEU A 93 5.67 4.76 -7.34
C LEU A 93 5.41 6.06 -6.57
N ASP A 94 6.33 7.01 -6.66
CA ASP A 94 6.11 8.38 -6.23
C ASP A 94 5.41 9.16 -7.36
N PRO A 95 4.12 9.51 -7.23
CA PRO A 95 3.36 10.16 -8.30
C PRO A 95 3.80 11.61 -8.56
N THR A 96 4.52 12.23 -7.63
CA THR A 96 5.01 13.61 -7.78
C THR A 96 6.27 13.64 -8.64
N THR A 97 7.15 12.66 -8.47
CA THR A 97 8.43 12.60 -9.21
C THR A 97 8.43 11.62 -10.38
N GLY A 98 7.43 10.73 -10.45
CA GLY A 98 7.38 9.60 -11.39
C GLY A 98 8.41 8.51 -11.10
N ARG A 99 9.17 8.62 -9.99
CA ARG A 99 10.22 7.66 -9.65
C ARG A 99 9.64 6.42 -8.99
N GLU A 100 10.13 5.27 -9.42
CA GLU A 100 9.93 4.02 -8.70
C GLU A 100 10.95 3.93 -7.56
N LEU A 101 10.46 3.59 -6.36
CA LEU A 101 11.31 3.29 -5.22
C LEU A 101 11.61 1.79 -5.20
N THR A 102 12.88 1.45 -5.29
CA THR A 102 13.39 0.10 -5.08
C THR A 102 13.87 -0.04 -3.63
N PRO A 103 13.18 -0.83 -2.80
CA PRO A 103 13.51 -1.03 -1.38
C PRO A 103 14.64 -2.04 -1.12
#